data_AF-A0A4Q7EE61-F1
#
_entry.id   AF-A0A4Q7EE61-F1
#
_cell.length_a   1.000
_cell.length_b   1.000
_cell.length_c   1.000
_cell.angle_alpha   90.00
_cell.angle_beta   90.00
_cell.angle_gamma   90.00
#
_symmetry.space_group_name_H-M   'P 1'
#
loop_
_entity.id
_entity.type
_entity.pdbx_description
1 polymer ?
#
loop_
_entity_poly.entity_id
_entity_poly.type
_entity_poly.pdbx_seq_one_letter_code
_entity_poly.pdbx_strand_id
1 'polypeptide(L)' 'MSNHNMGGKNRRRRKNSLHTTYGGTCIYCRGQFPQSQLTIEHLIPRSRGGSNALHNLRLACFPCNNQRGARPMR' A
#
# COMPACT_ATOMS: atom_id res chain seq x y z
N MET A 1 24.44 -9.70 -14.56
CA MET A 1 23.96 -9.52 -13.16
C MET A 1 22.83 -8.51 -13.21
N SER A 2 21.59 -8.97 -13.09
CA SER A 2 20.41 -8.24 -13.58
C SER A 2 20.05 -7.00 -12.76
N ASN A 3 20.03 -5.88 -13.48
CA ASN A 3 19.78 -4.52 -13.03
C ASN A 3 18.28 -4.33 -12.71
N HIS A 4 17.84 -4.61 -11.49
CA HIS A 4 16.42 -4.45 -11.11
C HIS A 4 16.11 -3.07 -10.53
N ASN A 5 16.28 -2.01 -11.34
CA ASN A 5 15.80 -0.67 -11.03
C ASN A 5 14.40 -0.42 -11.66
N MET A 6 13.39 -1.13 -11.16
CA MET A 6 11.99 -1.13 -11.69
C MET A 6 10.98 -0.52 -10.70
N GLY A 7 11.39 0.51 -9.95
CA GLY A 7 10.65 1.01 -8.78
C GLY A 7 9.43 1.89 -9.07
N GLY A 8 9.45 2.69 -10.14
CA GLY A 8 8.47 3.78 -10.34
C GLY A 8 7.16 3.37 -11.04
N LYS A 9 7.24 2.79 -12.24
CA LYS A 9 6.06 2.48 -13.08
C LYS A 9 5.16 1.41 -12.45
N ASN A 10 5.77 0.45 -11.73
CA ASN A 10 5.05 -0.63 -11.08
C ASN A 10 4.25 -0.19 -9.83
N ARG A 11 4.63 0.92 -9.19
CA ARG A 11 3.93 1.40 -7.99
C ARG A 11 2.56 1.99 -8.33
N ARG A 12 2.48 2.80 -9.39
CA ARG A 12 1.21 3.39 -9.85
C ARG A 12 0.21 2.31 -10.27
N ARG A 13 0.65 1.34 -11.08
CA ARG A 13 -0.20 0.20 -11.50
C ARG A 13 -0.73 -0.59 -10.32
N ARG A 14 0.12 -0.93 -9.35
CA ARG A 14 -0.32 -1.62 -8.12
C ARG A 14 -1.35 -0.82 -7.34
N LYS A 15 -1.14 0.49 -7.20
CA LYS A 15 -2.08 1.37 -6.50
C LYS A 15 -3.45 1.40 -7.20
N ASN A 16 -3.48 1.43 -8.54
CA ASN A 16 -4.71 1.33 -9.31
C ASN A 16 -5.40 -0.01 -9.04
N SER A 17 -4.70 -1.14 -9.17
CA SER A 17 -5.30 -2.47 -8.92
C SER A 17 -5.87 -2.60 -7.50
N LEU A 18 -5.15 -2.11 -6.49
CA LEU A 18 -5.66 -2.08 -5.11
C LEU A 18 -6.90 -1.22 -4.97
N HIS A 19 -6.93 -0.05 -5.63
CA HIS A 19 -8.09 0.85 -5.59
C HIS A 19 -9.31 0.21 -6.24
N THR A 20 -9.14 -0.43 -7.39
CA THR A 20 -10.19 -1.20 -8.07
C THR A 20 -10.66 -2.40 -7.25
N THR A 21 -9.74 -3.11 -6.58
CA THR A 21 -10.07 -4.33 -5.80
C THR A 21 -10.74 -4.00 -4.46
N TYR A 22 -10.28 -2.96 -3.76
CA TYR A 22 -10.69 -2.63 -2.39
C TYR A 22 -11.52 -1.33 -2.29
N GLY A 23 -11.92 -0.75 -3.42
CA GLY A 23 -12.79 0.41 -3.50
C GLY A 23 -12.23 1.71 -2.92
N GLY A 24 -10.89 1.82 -2.77
CA GLY A 24 -10.28 2.98 -2.11
C GLY A 24 -10.54 3.08 -0.62
N THR A 25 -10.82 1.95 0.03
CA THR A 25 -11.07 1.90 1.47
C THR A 25 -9.76 1.91 2.26
N CYS A 26 -9.63 2.82 3.23
CA CYS A 26 -8.52 2.83 4.17
C CYS A 26 -8.63 1.63 5.12
N ILE A 27 -7.56 0.84 5.26
CA ILE A 27 -7.57 -0.32 6.17
C ILE A 27 -7.70 0.06 7.65
N TYR A 28 -7.32 1.29 8.02
CA TYR A 28 -7.33 1.76 9.40
C TYR A 28 -8.67 2.36 9.80
N CYS A 29 -9.05 3.48 9.19
CA CYS A 29 -10.29 4.17 9.53
C CYS A 29 -11.51 3.68 8.75
N ARG A 30 -11.34 2.78 7.78
CA ARG A 30 -12.39 2.27 6.88
C ARG A 30 -13.15 3.33 6.07
N GLY A 31 -12.67 4.57 6.04
CA GLY A 31 -13.17 5.60 5.14
C GLY A 31 -12.83 5.31 3.68
N GLN A 32 -13.66 5.82 2.77
CA GLN A 32 -13.41 5.79 1.33
C GLN A 32 -12.71 7.07 0.90
N PHE A 33 -11.65 6.92 0.11
CA PHE A 33 -10.85 8.05 -0.36
C PHE A 33 -10.51 7.93 -1.85
N PRO A 34 -10.31 9.06 -2.54
CA PRO A 34 -9.78 9.02 -3.90
C PRO A 34 -8.36 8.44 -3.88
N GLN A 35 -7.99 7.79 -4.99
CA GLN A 35 -6.70 7.13 -5.10
C GLN A 35 -5.52 8.08 -4.80
N SER A 36 -5.63 9.37 -5.10
CA SER A 36 -4.60 10.38 -4.80
C SER A 36 -4.28 10.49 -3.31
N GLN A 37 -5.26 10.31 -2.42
CA GLN A 37 -5.12 10.44 -0.96
C GLN A 37 -4.76 9.14 -0.24
N LEU A 38 -4.71 8.03 -0.96
CA LEU A 38 -4.33 6.74 -0.40
C LEU A 38 -2.84 6.47 -0.59
N THR A 39 -2.25 5.67 0.27
CA THR A 39 -0.91 5.10 0.15
C THR A 39 -1.02 3.59 0.09
N ILE A 40 0.00 2.93 -0.46
CA ILE A 40 0.09 1.47 -0.42
C ILE A 40 0.79 1.11 0.89
N GLU A 41 0.16 0.22 1.65
CA GLU A 41 0.68 -0.31 2.90
C GLU A 41 0.91 -1.82 2.77
N HIS A 42 2.02 -2.30 3.33
CA HIS A 42 2.31 -3.73 3.44
C HIS A 42 1.77 -4.29 4.75
N LEU A 43 0.96 -5.36 4.69
CA LEU A 43 0.49 -6.07 5.88
C LEU A 43 1.66 -6.72 6.62
N ILE A 44 2.48 -7.48 5.89
CA ILE A 44 3.75 -8.01 6.36
C ILE A 44 4.86 -7.10 5.80
N PRO A 45 5.66 -6.45 6.66
CA PRO A 45 6.79 -5.63 6.21
C PRO A 45 7.78 -6.44 5.38
N ARG A 46 8.41 -5.80 4.38
CA ARG A 46 9.46 -6.44 3.57
C ARG A 46 10.61 -7.00 4.39
N SER A 47 10.98 -6.33 5.49
CA SER A 47 12.01 -6.78 6.43
C SER A 47 11.66 -8.10 7.14
N ARG A 48 10.38 -8.47 7.16
CA ARG A 48 9.88 -9.74 7.71
C ARG A 48 9.44 -10.72 6.61
N GLY A 49 9.95 -10.57 5.39
CA GLY A 49 9.63 -11.44 4.26
C GLY A 49 8.35 -11.08 3.50
N GLY A 50 7.77 -9.90 3.76
CA GLY A 50 6.57 -9.43 3.07
C GLY A 50 6.76 -9.26 1.56
N SER A 51 5.84 -9.84 0.78
CA SER A 51 5.85 -9.76 -0.68
C SER A 51 5.16 -8.48 -1.19
N ASN A 52 5.34 -8.17 -2.48
CA ASN A 52 4.58 -7.13 -3.17
C ASN A 52 3.29 -7.67 -3.82
N ALA A 53 2.83 -8.86 -3.43
CA ALA A 53 1.61 -9.44 -3.95
C ALA A 53 0.37 -8.68 -3.44
N LEU A 54 -0.69 -8.61 -4.24
CA LEU A 54 -1.92 -7.88 -3.89
C LEU A 54 -2.51 -8.31 -2.54
N HIS A 55 -2.40 -9.59 -2.16
CA HIS A 55 -2.88 -10.07 -0.87
C HIS A 55 -2.14 -9.45 0.33
N ASN A 56 -0.85 -9.11 0.17
CA ASN A 56 -0.03 -8.51 1.22
C ASN A 56 -0.07 -6.96 1.19
N LEU A 57 -0.83 -6.39 0.26
CA LEU A 57 -0.93 -4.95 0.06
C LEU A 57 -2.33 -4.45 0.38
N ARG A 58 -2.40 -3.29 1.03
CA ARG A 58 -3.64 -2.60 1.38
C ARG A 58 -3.51 -1.11 1.11
N LEU A 59 -4.64 -0.41 1.17
CA LEU A 59 -4.68 1.04 1.04
C LEU A 59 -4.86 1.67 2.41
N ALA A 60 -4.11 2.74 2.68
CA ALA A 60 -4.25 3.56 3.87
C ALA A 60 -4.39 5.02 3.46
N CYS A 61 -5.24 5.80 4.11
CA CYS A 61 -5.29 7.24 3.85
C CYS A 61 -4.04 7.93 4.44
N PHE A 62 -3.64 9.05 3.84
CA PHE A 62 -2.48 9.81 4.30
C PHE A 62 -2.52 10.16 5.80
N PRO A 63 -3.65 10.61 6.39
CA PRO A 63 -3.72 10.90 7.83
C PRO A 63 -3.43 9.69 8.71
N CYS A 64 -4.07 8.54 8.43
CA CYS A 64 -3.85 7.32 9.21
C CYS A 64 -2.43 6.78 9.02
N ASN A 65 -1.91 6.83 7.79
CA ASN A 65 -0.56 6.42 7.48
C ASN A 65 0.47 7.29 8.22
N ASN A 66 0.24 8.61 8.29
CA ASN A 66 1.10 9.54 9.00
C ASN A 66 1.03 9.37 10.52
N GLN A 67 -0.18 9.18 11.08
CA GLN A 67 -0.38 8.99 12.51
C GLN A 67 0.26 7.69 13.04
N ARG A 68 0.30 6.63 12.22
CA ARG A 68 0.98 5.38 12.59
C ARG A 68 2.50 5.48 12.55
N GLY A 69 3.06 6.34 11.68
CA GLY A 69 4.48 6.36 11.39
C GLY A 69 4.99 5.04 10.80
N ALA A 70 6.29 4.75 10.93
CA ALA A 70 6.93 3.53 10.43
C ALA A 70 6.64 2.25 11.26
N ARG A 71 5.51 2.22 12.00
CA ARG A 71 5.15 1.09 12.85
C ARG A 71 4.40 0.04 12.01
N PRO A 72 4.82 -1.24 12.04
CA PRO A 72 4.17 -2.30 11.27
C PRO A 72 2.75 -2.55 11.78
N MET A 73 1.89 -3.08 10.89
CA MET A 73 0.54 -3.49 11.28
C MET A 73 0.70 -4.66 12.25
N ARG A 74 0.23 -4.48 13.49
CA ARG A 74 0.22 -5.53 14.51
C ARG A 74 -0.92 -6.49 14.25
#